data_AF-A0AAU4IZ98-F1
#
_entry.id   AF-A0AAU4IZ98-F1
#
_cell.length_a   1.000
_cell.length_b   1.000
_cell.length_c   1.000
_cell.angle_alpha   90.00
_cell.angle_beta   90.00
_cell.angle_gamma   90.00
#
_symmetry.space_group_name_H-M   'P 1'
#
loop_
_entity.id
_entity.type
_entity.pdbx_description
1 polymer ?
#
loop_
_entity_poly.entity_id
_entity_poly.type
_entity_poly.pdbx_seq_one_letter_code
_entity_poly.pdbx_strand_id
1 'polypeptide(L)'
;MSDPEDHLAAAPHDTEYARELAELAELEALEALEAHASGGVAEAQSDAVTPPPGGWYPCPACGHQMFSRLWAYEICEVCFWEEDPYQLRHPWTGMGPNGGLSLMEAQANYRRFGAVEEEHVRRVRPPRADEPVDPGWRLADPDLDPFEQDTSGTTPHPDDLATLYYWRPTYWRRHLRPHPRPDPRPDPQP
;
A
#
# COMPACT_ATOMS: atom_id res chain seq x y z
N MET A 1 93.16 11.56 24.02
CA MET A 1 92.38 10.42 24.52
C MET A 1 90.95 10.60 24.04
N SER A 2 90.61 9.76 23.06
CA SER A 2 89.31 9.22 22.66
C SER A 2 88.03 10.07 22.72
N ASP A 3 87.61 10.41 21.50
CA ASP A 3 86.30 10.37 20.82
C ASP A 3 85.03 11.15 21.23
N PRO A 4 84.29 11.67 20.22
CA PRO A 4 83.01 12.38 20.33
C PRO A 4 81.79 11.55 19.83
N GLU A 5 80.60 12.16 19.98
CA GLU A 5 79.31 11.89 19.33
C GLU A 5 78.54 10.60 19.65
N ASP A 6 77.44 10.78 20.39
CA ASP A 6 76.31 9.85 20.42
C ASP A 6 75.15 10.48 19.61
N HIS A 7 75.18 10.28 18.29
CA HIS A 7 74.06 10.55 17.40
C HIS A 7 73.30 9.26 17.12
N LEU A 8 72.30 8.97 17.94
CA LEU A 8 71.33 7.93 17.66
C LEU A 8 70.43 8.38 16.49
N ALA A 9 70.77 7.94 15.28
CA ALA A 9 69.90 8.06 14.11
C ALA A 9 68.66 7.17 14.29
N ALA A 10 67.48 7.77 14.28
CA ALA A 10 66.21 7.05 14.17
C ALA A 10 66.11 6.40 12.78
N ALA A 11 65.70 5.13 12.75
CA ALA A 11 65.67 4.29 11.56
C ALA A 11 64.65 4.78 10.50
N PRO A 12 64.88 4.54 9.19
CA PRO A 12 64.06 5.04 8.08
C PRO A 12 62.70 4.34 7.88
N HIS A 13 62.35 3.36 8.72
CA HIS A 13 61.13 2.54 8.56
C HIS A 13 59.81 3.31 8.74
N ASP A 14 59.82 4.44 9.44
CA ASP A 14 58.61 5.25 9.65
C ASP A 14 58.16 5.96 8.37
N THR A 15 59.08 6.22 7.43
CA THR A 15 58.78 6.93 6.18
C THR A 15 58.22 6.02 5.09
N GLU A 16 58.71 4.78 5.02
CA GLU A 16 58.23 3.79 4.07
C GLU A 16 56.82 3.32 4.45
N TYR A 17 56.61 3.03 5.75
CA TYR A 17 55.30 2.66 6.26
C TYR A 17 54.27 3.80 6.15
N ALA A 18 54.68 5.04 6.42
CA ALA A 18 53.79 6.20 6.23
C ALA A 18 53.41 6.40 4.74
N ARG A 19 54.32 6.09 3.82
CA ARG A 19 54.04 6.15 2.37
C ARG A 19 53.10 5.03 1.95
N GLU A 20 53.31 3.80 2.41
CA GLU A 20 52.41 2.67 2.15
C GLU A 20 51.01 2.94 2.68
N LEU A 21 50.89 3.53 3.87
CA LEU A 21 49.59 3.94 4.43
C LEU A 21 48.90 5.04 3.61
N ALA A 22 49.67 5.99 3.06
CA ALA A 22 49.13 7.02 2.19
C ALA A 22 48.67 6.44 0.85
N GLU A 23 49.44 5.53 0.26
CA GLU A 23 49.08 4.81 -0.97
C GLU A 23 47.83 3.94 -0.77
N LEU A 24 47.70 3.26 0.37
CA LEU A 24 46.49 2.51 0.72
C LEU A 24 45.26 3.41 0.89
N ALA A 25 45.41 4.56 1.55
CA ALA A 25 44.32 5.52 1.72
C ALA A 25 43.87 6.13 0.37
N GLU A 26 44.80 6.36 -0.55
CA GLU A 26 44.49 6.80 -1.91
C GLU A 26 43.76 5.71 -2.71
N LEU A 27 44.16 4.45 -2.59
CA LEU A 27 43.46 3.32 -3.22
C LEU A 27 42.05 3.13 -2.66
N GLU A 28 41.86 3.20 -1.34
CA GLU A 28 40.53 3.14 -0.71
C GLU A 28 39.63 4.31 -1.15
N ALA A 29 40.19 5.51 -1.30
CA ALA A 29 39.46 6.67 -1.79
C ALA A 29 39.07 6.51 -3.27
N LEU A 30 39.94 5.93 -4.10
CA LEU A 30 39.65 5.61 -5.49
C LEU A 30 38.60 4.51 -5.60
N GLU A 31 38.66 3.45 -4.80
CA GLU A 31 37.65 2.39 -4.74
C GLU A 31 36.28 2.94 -4.29
N ALA A 32 36.25 3.88 -3.33
CA ALA A 32 35.02 4.55 -2.93
C ALA A 32 34.44 5.43 -4.06
N LEU A 33 35.30 6.16 -4.78
CA LEU A 33 34.89 6.96 -5.94
C LEU A 33 34.43 6.09 -7.12
N GLU A 34 35.09 4.95 -7.35
CA GLU A 34 34.66 3.95 -8.33
C GLU A 34 33.37 3.26 -7.90
N ALA A 35 33.15 3.00 -6.62
CA ALA A 35 31.86 2.52 -6.12
C ALA A 35 30.75 3.56 -6.30
N HIS A 36 31.07 4.85 -6.21
CA HIS A 36 30.16 5.95 -6.54
C HIS A 36 29.92 6.13 -8.05
N ALA A 37 30.93 5.89 -8.89
CA ALA A 37 30.83 5.96 -10.36
C ALA A 37 30.21 4.70 -10.99
N SER A 38 30.41 3.55 -10.34
CA SER A 38 29.76 2.25 -10.59
C SER A 38 28.41 2.14 -9.89
N GLY A 39 28.07 3.15 -9.06
CA GLY A 39 26.69 3.56 -8.81
C GLY A 39 26.12 3.96 -10.16
N GLY A 40 25.76 2.94 -10.93
CA GLY A 40 25.34 3.06 -12.31
C GLY A 40 24.23 4.09 -12.40
N VAL A 41 23.99 4.56 -13.61
CA VAL A 41 22.66 5.06 -13.96
C VAL A 41 21.66 4.14 -13.27
N ALA A 42 21.01 4.64 -12.23
CA ALA A 42 19.81 4.03 -11.72
C ALA A 42 18.84 4.22 -12.88
N GLU A 43 18.91 3.31 -13.86
CA GLU A 43 17.71 2.82 -14.49
C GLU A 43 16.84 2.48 -13.30
N ALA A 44 15.97 3.42 -12.94
CA ALA A 44 14.78 3.10 -12.19
C ALA A 44 14.17 1.97 -13.01
N GLN A 45 14.44 0.74 -12.59
CA GLN A 45 13.67 -0.41 -13.01
C GLN A 45 12.26 -0.02 -12.60
N SER A 46 11.50 0.49 -13.57
CA SER A 46 10.16 0.92 -13.30
C SER A 46 9.42 -0.36 -12.96
N ASP A 47 9.19 -0.58 -11.67
CA ASP A 47 8.19 -1.50 -11.14
C ASP A 47 6.76 -1.11 -11.59
N ALA A 48 6.63 -0.27 -12.63
CA ALA A 48 5.39 0.14 -13.24
C ALA A 48 4.78 -1.08 -13.92
N VAL A 49 3.98 -1.80 -13.14
CA VAL A 49 3.09 -2.83 -13.67
C VAL A 49 2.18 -2.14 -14.68
N THR A 50 2.19 -2.61 -15.91
CA THR A 50 1.32 -2.04 -16.94
C THR A 50 -0.14 -2.23 -16.50
N PRO A 51 -0.97 -1.17 -16.51
CA PRO A 51 -2.38 -1.31 -16.15
C PRO A 51 -3.07 -2.35 -17.04
N PRO A 52 -4.01 -3.12 -16.50
CA PRO A 52 -4.80 -4.06 -17.29
C PRO A 52 -5.63 -3.30 -18.35
N PRO A 53 -6.06 -3.98 -19.44
CA PRO A 53 -7.01 -3.42 -20.37
C PRO A 53 -8.29 -2.97 -19.64
N GLY A 54 -8.62 -1.68 -19.72
CA GLY A 54 -9.73 -1.08 -18.95
C GLY A 54 -9.31 -0.29 -17.70
N GLY A 55 -8.03 -0.33 -17.34
CA GLY A 55 -7.48 0.37 -16.17
C GLY A 55 -7.63 -0.41 -14.87
N TRP A 56 -6.92 0.06 -13.84
CA TRP A 56 -6.98 -0.53 -12.50
C TRP A 56 -8.34 -0.29 -11.83
N TYR A 57 -8.82 -1.29 -11.10
CA TYR A 57 -10.02 -1.16 -10.29
C TYR A 57 -9.70 -0.57 -8.91
N PRO A 58 -10.55 0.33 -8.38
CA PRO A 58 -10.31 0.94 -7.08
C PRO A 58 -10.60 -0.01 -5.93
N CYS A 59 -9.72 -0.01 -4.94
CA CYS A 59 -10.00 -0.62 -3.65
C CYS A 59 -11.13 0.14 -2.95
N PRO A 60 -12.23 -0.52 -2.53
CA PRO A 60 -13.33 0.20 -1.92
C PRO A 60 -12.99 0.76 -0.53
N ALA A 61 -12.01 0.18 0.16
CA ALA A 61 -11.61 0.62 1.50
C ALA A 61 -10.74 1.89 1.49
N CYS A 62 -9.82 2.06 0.53
CA CYS A 62 -8.91 3.23 0.47
C CYS A 62 -9.07 4.12 -0.77
N GLY A 63 -9.77 3.64 -1.79
CA GLY A 63 -10.02 4.37 -3.04
C GLY A 63 -8.90 4.30 -4.08
N HIS A 64 -7.72 3.81 -3.73
CA HIS A 64 -6.59 3.69 -4.67
C HIS A 64 -6.88 2.66 -5.77
N GLN A 65 -6.61 3.05 -7.02
CA GLN A 65 -6.75 2.19 -8.20
C GLN A 65 -5.56 1.26 -8.32
N MET A 66 -5.76 -0.01 -7.92
CA MET A 66 -4.66 -0.98 -7.84
C MET A 66 -5.05 -2.42 -8.17
N PHE A 67 -6.34 -2.76 -8.19
CA PHE A 67 -6.77 -4.14 -8.46
C PHE A 67 -6.77 -4.43 -9.96
N SER A 68 -6.15 -5.54 -10.35
CA SER A 68 -5.99 -5.87 -11.77
C SER A 68 -7.28 -6.38 -12.41
N ARG A 69 -8.16 -6.96 -11.60
CA ARG A 69 -9.42 -7.59 -11.98
C ARG A 69 -10.41 -7.46 -10.84
N LEU A 70 -11.70 -7.41 -11.19
CA LEU A 70 -12.76 -7.57 -10.20
C LEU A 70 -12.91 -9.04 -9.80
N TRP A 71 -13.05 -9.28 -8.50
CA TRP A 71 -13.31 -10.57 -7.85
C TRP A 71 -12.19 -11.58 -8.03
N ALA A 72 -10.97 -11.06 -8.05
CA ALA A 72 -9.78 -11.88 -7.93
C ALA A 72 -9.40 -12.14 -6.46
N TYR A 73 -10.16 -11.57 -5.51
CA TYR A 73 -9.89 -11.64 -4.07
C TYR A 73 -8.47 -11.12 -3.76
N GLU A 74 -8.05 -10.09 -4.51
CA GLU A 74 -6.74 -9.48 -4.33
C GLU A 74 -6.71 -8.72 -2.99
N ILE A 75 -5.61 -8.86 -2.26
CA ILE A 75 -5.38 -8.07 -1.04
C ILE A 75 -4.76 -6.74 -1.46
N CYS A 76 -5.38 -5.65 -1.00
CA CYS A 76 -4.91 -4.30 -1.28
C CYS A 76 -3.58 -4.03 -0.57
N GLU A 77 -2.50 -3.82 -1.31
CA GLU A 77 -1.17 -3.54 -0.73
C GLU A 77 -1.11 -2.17 -0.02
N VAL A 78 -2.07 -1.28 -0.29
CA VAL A 78 -2.15 0.07 0.29
C VAL A 78 -2.83 0.09 1.66
N CYS A 79 -3.86 -0.75 1.87
CA CYS A 79 -4.64 -0.71 3.10
C CYS A 79 -4.87 -2.08 3.76
N PHE A 80 -4.52 -3.17 3.10
CA PHE A 80 -4.72 -4.57 3.54
C PHE A 80 -6.16 -5.09 3.49
N TRP A 81 -7.06 -4.43 2.77
CA TRP A 81 -8.41 -4.94 2.48
C TRP A 81 -8.35 -6.07 1.44
N GLU A 82 -8.94 -7.23 1.71
CA GLU A 82 -9.18 -8.26 0.69
C GLU A 82 -10.43 -7.90 -0.11
N GLU A 83 -10.30 -7.84 -1.44
CA GLU A 83 -11.41 -7.56 -2.34
C GLU A 83 -12.55 -8.57 -2.14
N ASP A 84 -13.74 -8.07 -1.81
CA ASP A 84 -14.92 -8.90 -1.66
C ASP A 84 -16.17 -8.22 -2.23
N PRO A 85 -16.80 -8.78 -3.28
CA PRO A 85 -18.02 -8.22 -3.88
C PRO A 85 -19.18 -8.18 -2.90
N TYR A 86 -19.26 -9.15 -2.00
CA TYR A 86 -20.34 -9.24 -1.04
C TYR A 86 -20.28 -8.07 -0.04
N GLN A 87 -19.10 -7.80 0.53
CA GLN A 87 -18.88 -6.66 1.41
C GLN A 87 -18.92 -5.31 0.67
N LEU A 88 -18.65 -5.24 -0.65
CA LEU A 88 -18.93 -4.03 -1.42
C LEU A 88 -20.45 -3.78 -1.60
N ARG A 89 -21.22 -4.85 -1.82
CA ARG A 89 -22.68 -4.80 -1.98
C ARG A 89 -23.40 -4.51 -0.66
N HIS A 90 -22.88 -5.04 0.45
CA HIS A 90 -23.43 -4.93 1.81
C HIS A 90 -22.39 -4.33 2.77
N PRO A 91 -22.10 -3.03 2.69
CA PRO A 91 -20.92 -2.41 3.33
C PRO A 91 -20.90 -2.37 4.86
N TRP A 92 -22.01 -2.73 5.53
CA TRP A 92 -22.09 -2.90 6.98
C TRP A 92 -21.79 -4.32 7.46
N THR A 93 -21.73 -5.30 6.55
CA THR A 93 -21.56 -6.69 6.95
C THR A 93 -20.12 -6.98 7.34
N GLY A 94 -19.94 -7.59 8.52
CA GLY A 94 -18.68 -8.21 8.93
C GLY A 94 -18.48 -9.61 8.36
N MET A 95 -19.46 -10.13 7.59
CA MET A 95 -19.32 -11.42 6.92
C MET A 95 -18.43 -11.27 5.68
N GLY A 96 -17.43 -12.13 5.54
CA GLY A 96 -16.51 -12.11 4.41
C GLY A 96 -15.10 -12.56 4.82
N PRO A 97 -14.11 -12.43 3.93
CA PRO A 97 -12.73 -12.80 4.22
C PRO A 97 -12.03 -11.85 5.19
N ASN A 98 -12.55 -10.63 5.36
CA ASN A 98 -11.93 -9.56 6.15
C ASN A 98 -12.13 -9.70 7.67
N GLY A 99 -12.12 -10.92 8.22
CA GLY A 99 -11.95 -11.16 9.67
C GLY A 99 -13.05 -10.62 10.59
N GLY A 100 -14.26 -10.36 10.09
CA GLY A 100 -15.34 -9.72 10.87
C GLY A 100 -15.45 -8.21 10.66
N LEU A 101 -14.49 -7.59 9.96
CA LEU A 101 -14.46 -6.16 9.68
C LEU A 101 -15.40 -5.82 8.51
N SER A 102 -16.30 -4.86 8.71
CA SER A 102 -17.12 -4.32 7.62
C SER A 102 -16.36 -3.32 6.74
N LEU A 103 -16.84 -3.12 5.50
CA LEU A 103 -16.24 -2.12 4.61
C LEU A 103 -16.28 -0.70 5.22
N MET A 104 -17.39 -0.32 5.85
CA MET A 104 -17.51 0.99 6.51
C MET A 104 -16.48 1.17 7.64
N GLU A 105 -16.24 0.12 8.43
CA GLU A 105 -15.21 0.15 9.48
C GLU A 105 -13.80 0.21 8.88
N ALA A 106 -13.52 -0.59 7.84
CA ALA A 106 -12.25 -0.58 7.13
C ALA A 106 -11.91 0.79 6.55
N GLN A 107 -12.89 1.50 5.96
CA GLN A 107 -12.70 2.85 5.46
C GLN A 107 -12.39 3.86 6.56
N ALA A 108 -13.09 3.76 7.70
CA ALA A 108 -12.84 4.61 8.86
C ALA A 108 -11.44 4.34 9.46
N ASN A 109 -11.06 3.06 9.55
CA ASN A 109 -9.76 2.62 10.04
C ASN A 109 -8.63 3.07 9.13
N TYR A 110 -8.77 2.95 7.81
CA TYR A 110 -7.75 3.42 6.87
C TYR A 110 -7.46 4.91 7.04
N ARG A 111 -8.51 5.74 7.21
CA ARG A 111 -8.33 7.18 7.50
C ARG A 111 -7.60 7.46 8.81
N ARG A 112 -7.65 6.54 9.78
CA ARG A 112 -7.05 6.69 11.11
C ARG A 112 -5.64 6.12 11.19
N PHE A 113 -5.41 4.94 10.60
CA PHE A 113 -4.20 4.14 10.78
C PHE A 113 -3.35 4.02 9.51
N GLY A 114 -3.90 4.32 8.33
CA GLY A 114 -3.28 3.98 7.05
C GLY A 114 -3.41 2.51 6.66
N ALA A 115 -4.17 1.72 7.43
CA ALA A 115 -4.52 0.32 7.15
C ALA A 115 -5.94 0.02 7.66
N VAL A 116 -6.54 -1.08 7.20
CA VAL A 116 -7.91 -1.47 7.59
C VAL A 116 -8.01 -1.92 9.04
N GLU A 117 -6.89 -2.32 9.65
CA GLU A 117 -6.77 -2.51 11.10
C GLU A 117 -5.39 -2.01 11.56
N GLU A 118 -5.27 -1.61 12.82
CA GLU A 118 -4.03 -1.06 13.37
C GLU A 118 -2.86 -2.08 13.32
N GLU A 119 -3.15 -3.37 13.51
CA GLU A 119 -2.14 -4.44 13.41
C GLU A 119 -1.60 -4.61 11.98
N HIS A 120 -2.35 -4.18 10.97
CA HIS A 120 -1.99 -4.29 9.56
C HIS A 120 -1.06 -3.19 9.06
N VAL A 121 -0.76 -2.17 9.85
CA VAL A 121 0.12 -1.06 9.46
C VAL A 121 1.50 -1.53 8.98
N ARG A 122 2.01 -2.66 9.50
CA ARG A 122 3.30 -3.23 9.08
C ARG A 122 3.22 -4.09 7.81
N ARG A 123 2.01 -4.35 7.30
CA ARG A 123 1.75 -5.19 6.11
C ARG A 123 1.39 -4.37 4.87
N VAL A 124 1.28 -3.05 5.00
CA VAL A 124 0.92 -2.13 3.91
C VAL A 124 2.12 -1.30 3.45
N ARG A 125 1.99 -0.73 2.26
CA ARG A 125 2.93 0.26 1.70
C ARG A 125 2.19 1.55 1.33
N PRO A 126 2.91 2.68 1.20
CA PRO A 126 2.33 3.86 0.57
C PRO A 126 1.82 3.54 -0.86
N PRO A 127 0.77 4.24 -1.33
CA PRO A 127 0.34 4.15 -2.71
C PRO A 127 1.45 4.59 -3.67
N ARG A 128 1.56 3.92 -4.83
CA ARG A 128 2.46 4.35 -5.91
C ARG A 128 1.89 5.57 -6.65
N ALA A 129 2.74 6.24 -7.43
CA ALA A 129 2.33 7.41 -8.21
C ALA A 129 1.27 7.09 -9.28
N ASP A 130 1.26 5.86 -9.79
CA ASP A 130 0.33 5.31 -10.78
C ASP A 130 -0.88 4.59 -10.15
N GLU A 131 -1.03 4.65 -8.83
CA GLU A 131 -2.19 4.15 -8.08
C GLU A 131 -3.00 5.34 -7.52
N PRO A 132 -3.50 6.29 -8.34
CA PRO A 132 -4.26 7.42 -7.82
C PRO A 132 -5.59 6.95 -7.22
N VAL A 133 -6.09 7.72 -6.25
CA VAL A 133 -7.46 7.56 -5.74
C VAL A 133 -8.45 7.78 -6.88
N ASP A 134 -9.45 6.91 -7.00
CA ASP A 134 -10.56 7.10 -7.94
C ASP A 134 -11.23 8.47 -7.66
N PRO A 135 -11.36 9.36 -8.65
CA PRO A 135 -11.83 10.73 -8.42
C PRO A 135 -13.22 10.85 -7.78
N GLY A 136 -14.07 9.82 -7.93
CA GLY A 136 -15.38 9.80 -7.31
C GLY A 136 -15.39 9.17 -5.91
N TRP A 137 -14.30 8.53 -5.50
CA TRP A 137 -14.27 7.76 -4.26
C TRP A 137 -14.57 8.63 -3.04
N ARG A 138 -15.41 8.07 -2.16
CA ARG A 138 -15.78 8.63 -0.87
C ARG A 138 -16.17 7.51 0.07
N LEU A 139 -16.31 7.84 1.35
CA LEU A 139 -16.85 6.93 2.35
C LEU A 139 -18.27 6.51 1.97
N ALA A 140 -18.60 5.25 2.31
CA ALA A 140 -19.95 4.72 2.20
C ALA A 140 -20.86 5.46 3.18
N ASP A 141 -21.98 5.95 2.67
CA ASP A 141 -22.93 6.77 3.43
C ASP A 141 -24.34 6.18 3.28
N PRO A 142 -24.90 5.52 4.31
CA PRO A 142 -26.24 4.94 4.27
C PRO A 142 -27.36 5.94 3.97
N ASP A 143 -27.13 7.24 4.23
CA ASP A 143 -28.12 8.28 3.97
C ASP A 143 -28.09 8.76 2.51
N LEU A 144 -27.00 8.48 1.78
CA LEU A 144 -26.82 8.84 0.37
C LEU A 144 -26.87 7.63 -0.57
N ASP A 145 -26.46 6.47 -0.09
CA ASP A 145 -26.23 5.27 -0.88
C ASP A 145 -27.33 4.23 -0.64
N PRO A 146 -28.13 3.88 -1.67
CA PRO A 146 -29.22 2.91 -1.54
C PRO A 146 -28.72 1.46 -1.58
N PHE A 147 -27.88 1.12 -0.62
CA PHE A 147 -27.36 -0.22 -0.41
C PHE A 147 -28.48 -1.25 -0.21
N GLU A 148 -28.17 -2.50 -0.54
CA GLU A 148 -29.15 -3.57 -0.44
C GLU A 148 -29.23 -4.14 0.98
N GLN A 149 -30.42 -4.07 1.57
CA GLN A 149 -30.68 -4.60 2.91
C GLN A 149 -30.87 -6.12 2.95
N ASP A 150 -31.37 -6.70 1.86
CA ASP A 150 -31.61 -8.13 1.79
C ASP A 150 -30.29 -8.87 1.59
N THR A 151 -29.89 -9.65 2.60
CA THR A 151 -28.70 -10.51 2.58
C THR A 151 -29.02 -11.96 2.23
N SER A 152 -30.28 -12.29 1.89
CA SER A 152 -30.71 -13.65 1.54
C SER A 152 -30.18 -14.14 0.19
N GLY A 153 -29.63 -13.24 -0.63
CA GLY A 153 -29.05 -13.57 -1.94
C GLY A 153 -30.10 -13.77 -3.05
N THR A 154 -31.35 -13.36 -2.84
CA THR A 154 -32.42 -13.54 -3.83
C THR A 154 -32.31 -12.58 -5.02
N THR A 155 -31.75 -11.38 -4.82
CA THR A 155 -31.51 -10.42 -5.90
C THR A 155 -30.26 -10.83 -6.70
N PRO A 156 -30.38 -11.03 -8.03
CA PRO A 156 -29.23 -11.34 -8.89
C PRO A 156 -28.14 -10.27 -8.82
N HIS A 157 -26.89 -10.69 -9.02
CA HIS A 157 -25.80 -9.74 -9.24
C HIS A 157 -25.97 -9.03 -10.59
N PRO A 158 -25.53 -7.77 -10.73
CA PRO A 158 -25.47 -7.11 -12.04
C PRO A 158 -24.46 -7.82 -12.96
N ASP A 159 -24.74 -7.82 -14.26
CA ASP A 159 -23.83 -8.42 -15.27
C ASP A 159 -22.47 -7.73 -15.29
N ASP A 160 -22.47 -6.39 -15.24
CA ASP A 160 -21.26 -5.59 -15.03
C ASP A 160 -21.07 -5.32 -13.54
N LEU A 161 -20.12 -6.00 -12.95
CA LEU A 161 -19.86 -5.94 -11.52
C LEU A 161 -19.16 -4.64 -11.08
N ALA A 162 -18.57 -3.89 -12.03
CA ALA A 162 -18.06 -2.55 -11.74
C ALA A 162 -19.20 -1.58 -11.35
N THR A 163 -20.45 -1.93 -11.64
CA THR A 163 -21.63 -1.19 -11.18
C THR A 163 -21.91 -1.33 -9.68
N LEU A 164 -21.16 -2.15 -8.92
CA LEU A 164 -21.27 -2.20 -7.46
C LEU A 164 -20.61 -1.01 -6.75
N TYR A 165 -19.74 -0.25 -7.43
CA TYR A 165 -19.11 0.93 -6.86
C TYR A 165 -20.11 2.07 -6.61
N TYR A 166 -20.59 2.17 -5.37
CA TYR A 166 -21.67 3.08 -4.96
C TYR A 166 -21.40 4.56 -5.21
N TRP A 167 -20.13 4.96 -5.23
CA TRP A 167 -19.75 6.34 -5.50
C TRP A 167 -19.79 6.70 -7.00
N ARG A 168 -19.77 5.71 -7.90
CA ARG A 168 -19.75 5.94 -9.34
C ARG A 168 -21.15 6.29 -9.90
N PRO A 169 -21.22 7.06 -11.00
CA PRO A 169 -22.49 7.33 -11.69
C PRO A 169 -23.21 6.08 -12.19
N THR A 170 -22.48 5.00 -12.42
CA THR A 170 -22.98 3.71 -12.91
C THR A 170 -23.50 2.79 -11.80
N TYR A 171 -23.54 3.23 -10.54
CA TYR A 171 -23.99 2.39 -9.43
C TYR A 171 -25.37 1.79 -9.68
N TRP A 172 -25.47 0.46 -9.64
CA TRP A 172 -26.65 -0.29 -10.08
C TRP A 172 -27.95 0.08 -9.34
N ARG A 173 -27.85 0.50 -8.06
CA ARG A 173 -28.99 0.92 -7.25
C ARG A 173 -29.18 2.43 -7.16
N ARG A 174 -28.40 3.25 -7.87
CA ARG A 174 -28.41 4.73 -7.77
C ARG A 174 -29.78 5.40 -7.90
N HIS A 175 -30.73 4.75 -8.58
CA HIS A 175 -32.09 5.25 -8.80
C HIS A 175 -33.05 4.95 -7.63
N LEU A 176 -32.65 4.11 -6.69
CA LEU A 176 -33.44 3.77 -5.50
C LEU A 176 -33.25 4.82 -4.40
N ARG A 177 -34.18 4.84 -3.45
CA ARG A 177 -34.07 5.71 -2.26
C ARG A 177 -33.09 5.08 -1.25
N PRO A 178 -32.18 5.87 -0.66
CA PRO A 178 -31.35 5.42 0.45
C PRO A 178 -32.21 4.96 1.63
N HIS A 179 -31.68 4.02 2.40
CA HIS A 179 -32.30 3.58 3.63
C HIS A 179 -31.24 3.59 4.73
N PRO A 180 -31.53 4.20 5.90
CA PRO A 180 -30.64 4.12 7.05
C PRO A 180 -30.36 2.66 7.41
N ARG A 181 -29.21 2.37 8.02
CA ARG A 181 -28.82 0.99 8.39
C ARG A 181 -29.98 0.27 9.10
N PRO A 182 -30.21 -1.02 8.84
CA PRO A 182 -31.06 -1.84 9.70
C PRO A 182 -30.54 -1.72 11.13
N ASP A 183 -31.44 -1.48 12.08
CA ASP A 183 -31.10 -1.38 13.50
C ASP A 183 -30.40 -2.67 13.95
N PRO A 184 -29.20 -2.60 14.58
CA PRO A 184 -28.50 -3.79 15.06
C PRO A 184 -29.21 -4.48 16.24
N ARG A 185 -30.35 -3.96 16.71
CA ARG A 185 -31.16 -4.64 17.73
C ARG A 185 -31.52 -6.04 17.23
N PRO A 186 -31.11 -7.12 17.94
CA PRO A 186 -31.62 -8.44 17.64
C PRO A 186 -33.13 -8.42 17.81
N ASP A 187 -33.86 -9.05 16.87
CA ASP A 187 -35.29 -9.30 17.04
C ASP A 187 -35.53 -9.87 18.44
N PRO A 188 -36.51 -9.35 19.22
CA PRO A 188 -36.90 -10.00 20.45
C PRO A 188 -37.35 -11.42 20.08
N GLN A 189 -36.57 -12.41 20.53
CA GLN A 189 -36.92 -13.81 20.37
C GLN A 189 -38.31 -14.06 20.97
N PRO A 190 -39.17 -14.87 20.31
CA PRO A 190 -40.53 -15.13 20.76
C PRO A 190 -40.61 -15.82 22.13
#